data_AF-A0A8T6F5A1-F1
#
_entry.id   AF-A0A8T6F5A1-F1
#
_cell.length_a   1.000
_cell.length_b   1.000
_cell.length_c   1.000
_cell.angle_alpha   90.00
_cell.angle_beta   90.00
_cell.angle_gamma   90.00
#
_symmetry.space_group_name_H-M   'P 1'
#
loop_
_entity.id
_entity.type
_entity.pdbx_description
1 polymer ?
#
loop_
_entity_poly.entity_id
_entity_poly.type
_entity_poly.pdbx_seq_one_letter_code
_entity_poly.pdbx_strand_id
1 'polypeptide(L)'
;MNPILHKHSYGSEFAIEQLPDGCEETSMGWLFGATRQWRGPDGLHVREYGGRLLAHYDRVDPRRNLVGHWIADAPFELALGSSGVVGMLASVTVSAASTLAWIVAALVTTVSASIFARTRF
;
A
#
# COMPACT_ATOMS: atom_id res chain seq x y z
N MET A 1 -7.37 -14.76 -18.84
CA MET A 1 -6.28 -13.85 -18.42
C MET A 1 -6.05 -12.87 -19.55
N ASN A 2 -6.25 -11.56 -19.32
CA ASN A 2 -6.16 -10.53 -20.35
C ASN A 2 -4.70 -10.02 -20.43
N PRO A 3 -3.98 -10.21 -21.55
CA PRO A 3 -2.52 -9.99 -21.62
C PRO A 3 -2.09 -8.51 -21.66
N ILE A 4 -3.01 -7.54 -21.58
CA ILE A 4 -2.72 -6.11 -21.69
C ILE A 4 -2.38 -5.44 -20.33
N LEU A 5 -2.63 -6.11 -19.20
CA LEU A 5 -2.50 -5.51 -17.85
C LEU A 5 -1.07 -5.38 -17.29
N HIS A 6 -0.04 -5.91 -17.95
CA HIS A 6 1.32 -6.00 -17.36
C HIS A 6 2.44 -5.39 -18.20
N LYS A 7 2.28 -4.13 -18.65
CA LYS A 7 3.48 -3.37 -19.06
C LYS A 7 4.26 -2.85 -17.85
N HIS A 8 3.60 -2.69 -16.70
CA HIS A 8 4.17 -2.08 -15.49
C HIS A 8 4.06 -3.05 -14.30
N SER A 9 5.08 -3.04 -13.44
CA SER A 9 5.10 -3.84 -12.21
C SER A 9 4.17 -3.23 -11.16
N TYR A 10 3.52 -4.07 -10.35
CA TYR A 10 2.70 -3.59 -9.23
C TYR A 10 3.49 -2.70 -8.27
N GLY A 11 2.87 -1.61 -7.84
CA GLY A 11 3.47 -0.58 -6.99
C GLY A 11 4.55 0.28 -7.66
N SER A 12 4.90 0.03 -8.93
CA SER A 12 5.80 0.92 -9.66
C SER A 12 5.02 2.06 -10.29
N GLU A 13 5.47 3.29 -10.05
CA GLU A 13 4.86 4.48 -10.63
C GLU A 13 5.25 4.64 -12.10
N PHE A 14 4.29 5.06 -12.91
CA PHE A 14 4.49 5.42 -14.31
C PHE A 14 3.64 6.64 -14.66
N ALA A 15 4.12 7.43 -15.60
CA ALA A 15 3.37 8.58 -16.10
C ALA A 15 2.32 8.15 -17.12
N ILE A 16 1.16 8.79 -17.09
CA ILE A 16 0.12 8.65 -18.10
C ILE A 16 -0.23 10.04 -18.64
N GLU A 17 -0.59 10.12 -19.92
CA GLU A 17 -0.91 11.41 -20.56
C GLU A 17 -2.35 11.84 -20.27
N GLN A 18 -3.26 10.88 -20.15
CA GLN A 18 -4.69 11.11 -19.95
C GLN A 18 -5.25 10.09 -18.97
N LEU A 19 -6.30 10.48 -18.25
CA LEU A 19 -7.00 9.60 -17.31
C LEU A 19 -7.73 8.50 -18.11
N PRO A 20 -7.48 7.21 -17.85
CA PRO A 20 -8.16 6.12 -18.54
C PRO A 20 -9.66 6.10 -18.24
N ASP A 21 -10.43 5.59 -19.20
CA ASP A 21 -11.87 5.37 -19.02
C ASP A 21 -12.16 4.46 -17.82
N GLY A 22 -13.23 4.76 -17.09
CA GLY A 22 -13.64 4.01 -15.90
C GLY A 22 -12.85 4.34 -14.62
N CYS A 23 -12.04 5.39 -14.63
CA CYS A 23 -11.46 5.95 -13.41
C CYS A 23 -12.47 6.84 -12.67
N GLU A 24 -12.64 6.59 -11.39
CA GLU A 24 -13.49 7.39 -10.51
C GLU A 24 -12.65 8.15 -9.49
N GLU A 25 -12.95 9.44 -9.29
CA GLU A 25 -12.25 10.26 -8.30
C GLU A 25 -12.54 9.73 -6.89
N THR A 26 -11.52 9.70 -6.03
CA THR A 26 -11.64 9.11 -4.70
C THR A 26 -10.87 9.87 -3.64
N SER A 27 -11.37 9.81 -2.40
CA SER A 27 -10.61 10.20 -1.20
C SER A 27 -9.84 9.04 -0.58
N MET A 28 -9.96 7.81 -1.13
CA MET A 28 -9.35 6.60 -0.58
C MET A 28 -7.87 6.47 -0.96
N GLY A 29 -7.01 6.75 0.01
CA GLY A 29 -5.56 6.67 -0.12
C GLY A 29 -4.92 7.97 0.32
N TRP A 30 -3.61 7.93 0.59
CA TRP A 30 -2.87 9.14 0.91
C TRP A 30 -2.62 9.94 -0.37
N LEU A 31 -2.92 11.24 -0.32
CA LEU A 31 -2.68 12.14 -1.46
C LEU A 31 -1.18 12.37 -1.69
N PHE A 32 -0.34 12.34 -0.65
CA PHE A 32 1.08 12.69 -0.73
C PHE A 32 1.33 14.00 -1.50
N GLY A 33 0.50 15.02 -1.24
CA GLY A 33 0.58 16.32 -1.93
C GLY A 33 -0.06 16.36 -3.33
N ALA A 34 -0.72 15.30 -3.78
CA ALA A 34 -1.53 15.31 -4.99
C ALA A 34 -2.73 16.25 -4.82
N THR A 35 -3.12 16.92 -5.91
CA THR A 35 -4.31 17.76 -5.94
C THR A 35 -5.58 16.92 -6.00
N ARG A 36 -5.53 15.80 -6.73
CA ARG A 36 -6.64 14.87 -6.96
C ARG A 36 -6.11 13.45 -7.12
N GLN A 37 -6.95 12.45 -6.87
CA GLN A 37 -6.61 11.05 -7.07
C GLN A 37 -7.83 10.25 -7.54
N TRP A 38 -7.59 9.21 -8.33
CA TRP A 38 -8.63 8.37 -8.94
C TRP A 38 -8.29 6.90 -8.79
N ARG A 39 -9.32 6.04 -8.78
CA ARG A 39 -9.18 4.59 -8.86
C ARG A 39 -9.88 4.06 -10.09
N GLY A 40 -9.11 3.35 -10.92
CA GLY A 40 -9.58 2.69 -12.12
C GLY A 40 -9.82 1.20 -11.92
N PRO A 41 -10.14 0.47 -13.00
CA PRO A 41 -10.23 -0.99 -12.97
C PRO A 41 -8.89 -1.64 -12.61
N ASP A 42 -8.94 -2.91 -12.20
CA ASP A 42 -7.77 -3.78 -12.01
C ASP A 42 -6.68 -3.23 -11.06
N GLY A 43 -7.09 -2.49 -10.03
CA GLY A 43 -6.17 -1.93 -9.03
C GLY A 43 -5.44 -0.67 -9.47
N LEU A 44 -5.83 -0.06 -10.59
CA LEU A 44 -5.24 1.21 -11.04
C LEU A 44 -5.50 2.32 -10.02
N HIS A 45 -4.46 3.02 -9.62
CA HIS A 45 -4.51 4.21 -8.80
C HIS A 45 -3.73 5.32 -9.49
N VAL A 46 -4.37 6.48 -9.65
CA VAL A 46 -3.83 7.65 -10.34
C VAL A 46 -3.83 8.84 -9.40
N ARG A 47 -2.74 9.60 -9.39
CA ARG A 47 -2.59 10.87 -8.66
C ARG A 47 -2.21 11.99 -9.62
N GLU A 48 -2.78 13.17 -9.41
CA GLU A 48 -2.44 14.39 -10.14
C GLU A 48 -1.53 15.30 -9.32
N TYR A 49 -0.44 15.74 -9.94
CA TYR A 49 0.52 16.70 -9.41
C TYR A 49 0.73 17.83 -10.41
N GLY A 50 0.04 18.97 -10.20
CA GLY A 50 0.22 20.16 -11.03
C GLY A 50 0.06 19.90 -12.53
N GLY A 51 -0.97 19.13 -12.92
CA GLY A 51 -1.24 18.76 -14.31
C GLY A 51 -0.49 17.53 -14.82
N ARG A 52 0.33 16.85 -13.98
CA ARG A 52 0.98 15.58 -14.31
C ARG A 52 0.23 14.42 -13.64
N LEU A 53 -0.09 13.39 -14.40
CA LEU A 53 -0.74 12.19 -13.89
C LEU A 53 0.29 11.08 -13.67
N LEU A 54 0.40 10.60 -12.43
CA LEU A 54 1.21 9.46 -12.04
C LEU A 54 0.29 8.32 -11.62
N ALA A 55 0.54 7.14 -12.16
CA ALA A 55 -0.27 5.97 -11.97
C ALA A 55 0.57 4.79 -11.44
N HIS A 56 -0.05 3.91 -10.66
CA HIS A 56 0.47 2.59 -10.35
C HIS A 56 -0.68 1.59 -10.27
N TYR A 57 -0.33 0.30 -10.31
CA TYR A 57 -1.28 -0.78 -10.05
C TYR A 57 -1.04 -1.35 -8.65
N ASP A 58 -2.10 -1.42 -7.87
CA ASP A 58 -2.19 -2.22 -6.65
C ASP A 58 -2.42 -3.69 -7.02
N ARG A 59 -1.79 -4.64 -6.34
CA ARG A 59 -2.11 -6.09 -6.49
C ARG A 59 -3.52 -6.38 -6.01
N VAL A 60 -3.91 -5.75 -4.91
CA VAL A 60 -5.20 -5.92 -4.27
C VAL A 60 -5.89 -4.57 -4.20
N ASP A 61 -7.06 -4.47 -4.86
CA ASP A 61 -7.87 -3.25 -4.81
C ASP A 61 -8.42 -3.02 -3.38
N PRO A 62 -8.04 -1.92 -2.71
CA PRO A 62 -8.47 -1.64 -1.34
C PRO A 62 -9.97 -1.41 -1.22
N ARG A 63 -10.67 -1.08 -2.32
CA ARG A 63 -12.13 -0.96 -2.34
C ARG A 63 -12.82 -2.31 -2.13
N ARG A 64 -12.14 -3.41 -2.47
CA ARG A 64 -12.65 -4.78 -2.38
C ARG A 64 -12.06 -5.54 -1.19
N ASN A 65 -10.77 -5.33 -0.91
CA ASN A 65 -10.07 -6.01 0.17
C ASN A 65 -8.96 -5.11 0.76
N LEU A 66 -9.37 -4.26 1.70
CA LEU A 66 -8.47 -3.31 2.38
C LEU A 66 -7.33 -4.02 3.13
N VAL A 67 -7.61 -5.15 3.80
CA VAL A 67 -6.59 -5.88 4.56
C VAL A 67 -5.56 -6.51 3.62
N GLY A 68 -6.01 -7.12 2.52
CA GLY A 68 -5.13 -7.67 1.49
C GLY A 68 -4.25 -6.58 0.86
N HIS A 69 -4.82 -5.41 0.55
CA HIS A 69 -4.06 -4.25 0.07
C HIS A 69 -2.98 -3.82 1.09
N TRP A 70 -3.35 -3.71 2.36
CA TRP A 70 -2.40 -3.29 3.39
C TRP A 70 -1.23 -4.27 3.53
N ILE A 71 -1.50 -5.57 3.43
CA ILE A 71 -0.46 -6.61 3.53
C ILE A 71 0.40 -6.68 2.25
N ALA A 72 -0.21 -6.70 1.07
CA ALA A 72 0.48 -6.96 -0.19
C ALA A 72 1.10 -5.69 -0.82
N ASP A 73 0.41 -4.55 -0.74
CA ASP A 73 0.76 -3.35 -1.49
C ASP A 73 1.39 -2.25 -0.63
N ALA A 74 1.12 -2.21 0.68
CA ALA A 74 1.60 -1.17 1.60
C ALA A 74 2.54 -1.71 2.71
N PRO A 75 3.69 -2.33 2.36
CA PRO A 75 4.59 -3.00 3.31
C PRO A 75 5.18 -2.05 4.36
N PHE A 76 5.44 -0.80 3.98
CA PHE A 76 6.03 0.19 4.87
C PHE A 76 5.01 0.64 5.93
N GLU A 77 3.80 0.97 5.50
CA GLU A 77 2.68 1.34 6.35
C GLU A 77 2.29 0.18 7.27
N LEU A 78 2.29 -1.06 6.76
CA LEU A 78 2.05 -2.26 7.55
C LEU A 78 3.11 -2.42 8.64
N ALA A 79 4.40 -2.34 8.27
CA ALA A 79 5.50 -2.54 9.19
C ALA A 79 5.52 -1.47 10.28
N LEU A 80 5.53 -0.20 9.89
CA LEU A 80 5.57 0.92 10.85
C LEU A 80 4.31 0.99 11.71
N GLY A 81 3.13 0.86 11.10
CA GLY A 81 1.86 0.92 11.83
C GLY A 81 1.78 -0.19 12.88
N SER A 82 2.05 -1.43 12.48
CA SER A 82 1.99 -2.58 13.38
C SER A 82 3.06 -2.52 14.46
N SER A 83 4.31 -2.19 14.10
CA SER A 83 5.39 -2.12 15.09
C SER A 83 5.21 -0.97 16.08
N GLY A 84 4.64 0.15 15.63
CA GLY A 84 4.31 1.29 16.49
C GLY A 84 3.24 0.93 17.53
N VAL A 85 2.15 0.28 17.09
CA VAL A 85 1.08 -0.17 17.99
C VAL A 85 1.62 -1.21 18.99
N VAL A 86 2.36 -2.21 18.51
CA VAL A 86 2.98 -3.23 19.38
C VAL A 86 3.94 -2.58 20.38
N GLY A 87 4.78 -1.66 19.94
CA GLY A 87 5.73 -0.94 20.80
C GLY A 87 5.03 -0.12 21.88
N MET A 88 3.97 0.62 21.53
CA MET A 88 3.17 1.38 22.48
C MET A 88 2.59 0.48 23.56
N LEU A 89 1.94 -0.63 23.18
CA LEU A 89 1.35 -1.58 24.13
C LEU A 89 2.40 -2.29 25.00
N ALA A 90 3.54 -2.68 24.41
CA ALA A 90 4.61 -3.33 25.15
C ALA A 90 5.25 -2.36 26.17
N SER A 91 5.43 -1.09 25.81
CA SER A 91 6.09 -0.09 26.65
C SER A 91 5.40 0.14 28.01
N VAL A 92 4.10 -0.16 28.11
CA VAL A 92 3.32 0.00 29.35
C VAL A 92 3.13 -1.30 30.13
N THR A 93 3.56 -2.45 29.58
CA THR A 93 3.33 -3.77 30.15
C THR A 93 4.60 -4.55 30.48
N VAL A 94 5.72 -4.24 29.82
CA VAL A 94 6.97 -5.00 29.95
C VAL A 94 8.19 -4.09 30.04
N SER A 95 9.36 -4.68 30.31
CA SER A 95 10.63 -3.94 30.36
C SER A 95 10.97 -3.25 29.03
N ALA A 96 11.86 -2.26 29.06
CA ALA A 96 12.35 -1.61 27.84
C ALA A 96 13.02 -2.60 26.87
N ALA A 97 13.82 -3.55 27.40
CA ALA A 97 14.45 -4.59 26.59
C ALA A 97 13.40 -5.50 25.91
N SER A 98 12.37 -5.90 26.65
CA SER A 98 11.25 -6.68 26.11
C SER A 98 10.43 -5.88 25.09
N THR A 99 10.21 -4.59 25.33
CA THR A 99 9.53 -3.69 24.40
C THR A 99 10.27 -3.62 23.07
N LEU A 100 11.59 -3.45 23.10
CA LEU A 100 12.42 -3.47 21.89
C LEU A 100 12.31 -4.81 21.15
N ALA A 101 12.35 -5.93 21.89
CA ALA A 101 12.19 -7.26 21.29
C ALA A 101 10.83 -7.41 20.57
N TRP A 102 9.73 -6.91 21.17
CA TRP A 102 8.40 -6.94 20.55
C TRP A 102 8.30 -6.06 19.30
N ILE A 103 8.89 -4.87 19.33
CA ILE A 103 8.96 -3.99 18.15
C ILE A 103 9.69 -4.69 16.99
N VAL A 104 10.87 -5.27 17.28
CA VAL A 104 11.68 -5.96 16.27
C VAL A 104 10.92 -7.20 15.73
N ALA A 105 10.30 -7.99 16.61
CA ALA A 105 9.51 -9.14 16.21
C ALA A 105 8.34 -8.75 15.30
N ALA A 106 7.63 -7.66 15.61
CA ALA A 106 6.55 -7.13 14.79
C ALA A 106 7.03 -6.67 13.40
N LEU A 107 8.16 -5.94 13.34
CA LEU A 107 8.78 -5.52 12.07
C LEU A 107 9.14 -6.72 11.19
N VAL A 108 9.84 -7.72 11.74
CA VAL A 108 10.24 -8.91 10.97
C VAL A 108 9.03 -9.69 10.49
N THR A 109 8.02 -9.87 11.35
CA THR A 109 6.81 -10.62 11.02
C THR A 109 6.02 -9.94 9.91
N THR A 110 5.84 -8.62 9.97
CA THR A 110 5.06 -7.86 8.99
C THR A 110 5.75 -7.79 7.63
N VAL A 111 7.07 -7.57 7.60
CA VAL A 111 7.86 -7.64 6.36
C VAL A 111 7.76 -9.03 5.74
N SER A 112 7.91 -10.09 6.54
CA SER A 112 7.81 -11.48 6.08
C SER A 112 6.40 -11.80 5.53
N ALA A 113 5.36 -11.35 6.23
CA ALA A 113 3.97 -11.52 5.80
C ALA A 113 3.71 -10.79 4.47
N SER A 114 4.24 -9.58 4.30
CA SER A 114 4.10 -8.82 3.06
C SER A 114 4.84 -9.50 1.89
N ILE A 115 6.08 -9.96 2.09
CA ILE A 115 6.84 -10.71 1.08
C ILE A 115 6.06 -11.96 0.68
N PHE A 116 5.57 -12.73 1.64
CA PHE A 116 4.79 -13.93 1.38
C PHE A 116 3.50 -13.62 0.62
N ALA A 117 2.74 -12.61 1.04
CA ALA A 117 1.51 -12.20 0.37
C ALA A 117 1.74 -11.81 -1.10
N ARG A 118 2.83 -11.09 -1.39
CA ARG A 118 3.22 -10.70 -2.76
C ARG A 118 3.55 -11.87 -3.69
N THR A 119 3.74 -13.08 -3.16
CA THR A 119 3.90 -14.30 -3.97
C THR A 119 2.57 -14.98 -4.32
N ARG A 120 1.45 -14.50 -3.76
CA ARG A 120 0.12 -15.11 -3.88
C ARG A 120 -0.91 -14.22 -4.57
N PHE A 121 -0.58 -12.95 -4.78
CA PHE A 121 -1.32 -11.97 -5.57
C PHE A 121 -0.48 -11.54 -6.75
#